data_AF-A0A842YJP1-F1
#
_entry.id   AF-A0A842YJP1-F1
#
_cell.length_a   1.000
_cell.length_b   1.000
_cell.length_c   1.000
_cell.angle_alpha   90.00
_cell.angle_beta   90.00
_cell.angle_gamma   90.00
#
_symmetry.space_group_name_H-M   'P 1'
#
loop_
_entity.id
_entity.type
_entity.pdbx_description
1 polymer ?
#
loop_
_entity_poly.entity_id
_entity_poly.type
_entity_poly.pdbx_seq_one_letter_code
_entity_poly.pdbx_strand_id
1 'polypeptide(L)'
;MSESDKQHWEKITRDLVILKDTSELMMDLAYSALLLNSDYLAEEVMNMEQRMDELHIDFQCEVLSPTDEDTNPKELLGIIRMGNVTERIADAASEIAEVVLRGGEPHPILSMVIQDAEETVERVTVSKDSPVAGMTLKQAQIADETGMWVLFIRRGTHWMRPKP
;
A
#
# COMPACT_ATOMS: atom_id res chain seq x y z
N MET A 1 -24.71 2.33 23.17
CA MET A 1 -24.00 1.60 22.11
C MET A 1 -24.15 0.11 22.37
N SER A 2 -24.81 -0.61 21.46
CA SER A 2 -24.93 -2.07 21.54
C SER A 2 -23.57 -2.73 21.24
N GLU A 3 -23.43 -4.01 21.56
CA GLU A 3 -22.23 -4.78 21.18
C GLU A 3 -22.08 -4.85 19.65
N SER A 4 -23.21 -4.85 18.92
CA SER A 4 -23.24 -4.81 17.45
C SER A 4 -22.68 -3.49 16.91
N ASP A 5 -23.12 -2.35 17.47
CA ASP A 5 -22.64 -1.04 17.05
C ASP A 5 -21.13 -0.88 17.33
N LYS A 6 -20.65 -1.42 18.46
CA LYS A 6 -19.23 -1.39 18.79
C LYS A 6 -18.39 -2.15 17.75
N GLN A 7 -18.82 -3.36 17.39
CA GLN A 7 -18.14 -4.18 16.38
C GLN A 7 -18.14 -3.51 15.01
N HIS A 8 -19.24 -2.85 14.66
CA HIS A 8 -19.36 -2.08 13.44
C HIS A 8 -18.34 -0.91 13.38
N TRP A 9 -18.26 -0.09 14.43
CA TRP A 9 -17.29 1.01 14.49
C TRP A 9 -15.84 0.53 14.54
N GLU A 10 -15.56 -0.59 15.22
CA GLU A 10 -14.24 -1.23 15.21
C GLU A 10 -13.86 -1.71 13.80
N LYS A 11 -14.82 -2.22 13.01
CA LYS A 11 -14.61 -2.60 11.62
C LYS A 11 -14.31 -1.38 10.75
N ILE A 12 -15.13 -0.33 10.81
CA ILE A 12 -14.90 0.92 10.05
C ILE A 12 -13.51 1.50 10.36
N THR A 13 -13.13 1.52 11.64
CA THR A 13 -11.82 2.03 12.06
C THR A 13 -10.69 1.19 11.46
N ARG A 14 -10.84 -0.14 11.46
CA ARG A 14 -9.87 -1.05 10.86
C ARG A 14 -9.74 -0.85 9.35
N ASP A 15 -10.87 -0.74 8.66
CA ASP A 15 -10.91 -0.57 7.21
C ASP A 15 -10.27 0.76 6.80
N LEU A 16 -10.52 1.84 7.57
CA LEU A 16 -9.83 3.12 7.37
C LEU A 16 -8.32 3.02 7.56
N VAL A 17 -7.84 2.28 8.57
CA VAL A 17 -6.41 2.03 8.77
C VAL A 17 -5.82 1.26 7.58
N ILE A 18 -6.54 0.28 7.03
CA ILE A 18 -6.11 -0.46 5.84
C ILE A 18 -5.99 0.47 4.63
N LEU A 19 -6.98 1.33 4.36
CA LEU A 19 -6.92 2.30 3.27
C LEU A 19 -5.72 3.24 3.42
N LYS A 20 -5.53 3.81 4.61
CA LYS A 20 -4.40 4.68 4.93
C LYS A 20 -3.07 3.96 4.73
N ASP A 21 -2.87 2.79 5.33
CA ASP A 21 -1.60 2.06 5.27
C ASP A 21 -1.30 1.59 3.83
N THR A 22 -2.33 1.24 3.07
CA THR A 22 -2.20 0.89 1.64
C THR A 22 -1.75 2.12 0.84
N SER A 23 -2.42 3.27 0.99
CA SER A 23 -2.07 4.50 0.28
C SER A 23 -0.65 5.00 0.58
N GLU A 24 -0.19 4.86 1.82
CA GLU A 24 1.20 5.19 2.20
C GLU A 24 2.21 4.26 1.56
N LEU A 25 1.94 2.95 1.56
CA LEU A 25 2.82 1.98 0.91
C LEU A 25 2.88 2.21 -0.60
N MET A 26 1.75 2.51 -1.24
CA MET A 26 1.71 2.84 -2.67
C MET A 26 2.59 4.05 -2.97
N MET A 27 2.51 5.10 -2.15
CA MET A 27 3.34 6.30 -2.31
C MET A 27 4.84 5.97 -2.20
N ASP A 28 5.23 5.20 -1.19
CA ASP A 28 6.62 4.77 -1.01
C ASP A 28 7.11 3.97 -2.22
N LEU A 29 6.32 3.01 -2.71
CA LEU A 29 6.67 2.19 -3.87
C LEU A 29 6.70 2.98 -5.17
N ALA A 30 5.80 3.95 -5.36
CA ALA A 30 5.77 4.79 -6.56
C ALA A 30 7.03 5.67 -6.66
N TYR A 31 7.46 6.28 -5.55
CA TYR A 31 8.72 7.01 -5.52
C TYR A 31 9.92 6.07 -5.72
N SER A 32 9.94 4.89 -5.09
CA SER A 32 10.99 3.90 -5.33
C SER A 32 11.02 3.44 -6.79
N ALA A 33 9.87 3.22 -7.42
CA ALA A 33 9.77 2.86 -8.83
C ALA A 33 10.38 3.93 -9.73
N LEU A 34 10.08 5.20 -9.45
CA LEU A 34 10.62 6.34 -10.19
C LEU A 34 12.14 6.50 -10.00
N LEU A 35 12.61 6.45 -8.75
CA LEU A 35 14.02 6.66 -8.41
C LEU A 35 14.92 5.53 -8.92
N LEU A 36 14.42 4.31 -8.90
CA LEU A 36 15.16 3.11 -9.30
C LEU A 36 14.82 2.65 -10.73
N ASN A 37 13.98 3.40 -11.44
CA ASN A 37 13.47 3.07 -12.77
C ASN A 37 12.98 1.61 -12.87
N SER A 38 12.15 1.20 -11.92
CA SER A 38 11.70 -0.19 -11.75
C SER A 38 10.27 -0.38 -12.23
N ASP A 39 10.12 -0.96 -13.42
CA ASP A 39 8.80 -1.36 -13.97
C ASP A 39 8.07 -2.31 -13.02
N TYR A 40 8.80 -3.19 -12.35
CA TYR A 40 8.22 -4.14 -11.39
C TYR A 40 7.52 -3.41 -10.23
N LEU A 41 8.17 -2.43 -9.61
CA LEU A 41 7.54 -1.66 -8.54
C LEU A 41 6.35 -0.87 -9.05
N ALA A 42 6.46 -0.28 -10.24
CA ALA A 42 5.35 0.45 -10.84
C ALA A 42 4.14 -0.47 -11.11
N GLU A 43 4.35 -1.69 -11.64
CA GLU A 43 3.29 -2.69 -11.81
C GLU A 43 2.65 -3.07 -10.47
N GLU A 44 3.42 -3.20 -9.40
CA GLU A 44 2.87 -3.51 -8.07
C GLU A 44 2.01 -2.35 -7.53
N VAL A 45 2.38 -1.09 -7.77
CA VAL A 45 1.53 0.07 -7.45
C VAL A 45 0.21 -0.01 -8.22
N MET A 46 0.22 -0.32 -9.52
CA MET A 46 -1.01 -0.48 -10.31
C MET A 46 -1.90 -1.62 -9.80
N ASN A 47 -1.30 -2.73 -9.36
CA ASN A 47 -2.05 -3.83 -8.74
C ASN A 47 -2.67 -3.42 -7.39
N MET A 48 -1.96 -2.59 -6.61
CA MET A 48 -2.46 -2.05 -5.36
C MET A 48 -3.61 -1.06 -5.58
N GLU A 49 -3.56 -0.24 -6.62
CA GLU A 49 -4.64 0.70 -6.99
C GLU A 49 -5.96 -0.03 -7.22
N GLN A 50 -5.93 -1.08 -8.04
CA GLN A 50 -7.12 -1.88 -8.29
C GLN A 50 -7.70 -2.46 -6.99
N ARG A 51 -6.84 -2.83 -6.03
CA ARG A 51 -7.30 -3.31 -4.72
C ARG A 51 -7.80 -2.16 -3.83
N MET A 52 -7.19 -0.98 -3.91
CA MET A 52 -7.57 0.22 -3.17
C MET A 52 -8.98 0.65 -3.55
N ASP A 53 -9.32 0.64 -4.84
CA ASP A 53 -10.68 0.91 -5.35
C ASP A 53 -11.73 0.02 -4.67
N GLU A 54 -11.48 -1.30 -4.65
CA GLU A 54 -12.38 -2.27 -4.02
C GLU A 54 -12.54 -1.99 -2.52
N LEU A 55 -11.42 -1.79 -1.81
CA LEU A 55 -11.41 -1.49 -0.38
C LEU A 55 -12.15 -0.18 -0.07
N HIS A 56 -12.03 0.82 -0.93
CA HIS A 56 -12.65 2.13 -0.74
C HIS A 56 -14.17 2.04 -0.87
N ILE A 57 -14.66 1.31 -1.86
CA ILE A 57 -16.10 1.04 -2.04
C ILE A 57 -16.66 0.27 -0.85
N ASP A 58 -15.98 -0.81 -0.44
CA ASP A 58 -16.38 -1.63 0.71
C ASP A 58 -16.46 -0.81 1.99
N PHE A 59 -15.46 0.06 2.22
CA PHE A 59 -15.42 0.98 3.36
C PHE A 59 -16.60 1.96 3.35
N GLN A 60 -16.89 2.61 2.22
CA GLN A 60 -18.01 3.55 2.13
C GLN A 60 -19.36 2.85 2.36
N CYS A 61 -19.52 1.63 1.83
CA CYS A 61 -20.72 0.83 2.06
C CYS A 61 -20.87 0.47 3.55
N GLU A 62 -19.78 0.12 4.22
CA GLU A 62 -19.81 -0.15 5.66
C GLU A 62 -20.20 1.12 6.43
N VAL A 63 -19.58 2.27 6.16
CA VAL A 63 -19.90 3.53 6.86
C VAL A 63 -21.38 3.95 6.69
N LEU A 64 -22.01 3.59 5.58
CA LEU A 64 -23.41 3.88 5.29
C LEU A 64 -24.38 2.77 5.75
N SER A 65 -23.87 1.67 6.29
CA SER A 65 -24.70 0.55 6.71
C SER A 65 -25.56 0.91 7.93
N PRO A 66 -26.79 0.37 8.03
CA PRO A 66 -27.67 0.67 9.16
C PRO A 66 -27.06 0.18 10.48
N THR A 67 -27.15 1.02 11.51
CA THR A 67 -26.81 0.68 12.90
C THR A 67 -28.06 0.79 13.79
N ASP A 68 -28.00 0.23 15.00
CA ASP A 68 -29.09 0.37 15.98
C ASP A 68 -29.12 1.79 16.59
N GLU A 69 -28.07 2.57 16.36
CA GLU A 69 -27.88 3.93 16.83
C GLU A 69 -28.35 4.97 15.80
N ASP A 70 -29.11 5.97 16.26
CA ASP A 70 -29.50 7.12 15.44
C ASP A 70 -28.28 8.03 15.20
N THR A 71 -27.47 7.66 14.20
CA THR A 71 -26.22 8.35 13.89
C THR A 71 -26.49 9.56 13.01
N ASN A 72 -26.01 10.74 13.41
CA ASN A 72 -26.16 11.95 12.62
C ASN A 72 -25.35 11.83 11.31
N PRO A 73 -25.96 12.00 10.11
CA PRO A 73 -25.24 11.90 8.84
C PRO A 73 -24.04 12.87 8.73
N LYS A 74 -24.05 13.98 9.48
CA LYS A 74 -22.92 14.91 9.53
C LYS A 74 -21.68 14.32 10.20
N GLU A 75 -21.84 13.35 11.11
CA GLU A 75 -20.73 12.68 11.79
C GLU A 75 -20.07 11.65 10.86
N LEU A 76 -20.87 10.93 10.06
CA LEU A 76 -20.40 10.01 9.02
C LEU A 76 -19.58 10.72 7.94
N LEU A 77 -19.92 11.98 7.65
CA LEU A 77 -19.25 12.76 6.60
C LEU A 77 -17.75 12.91 6.85
N GLY A 78 -17.32 13.01 8.11
CA GLY A 78 -15.89 13.08 8.45
C GLY A 78 -15.16 11.80 8.06
N ILE A 79 -15.77 10.65 8.33
CA ILE A 79 -15.21 9.32 8.06
C ILE A 79 -15.11 9.08 6.56
N ILE A 80 -16.18 9.36 5.80
CA ILE A 80 -16.18 9.23 4.33
C ILE A 80 -15.11 10.12 3.70
N ARG A 81 -14.96 11.37 4.18
CA ARG A 81 -13.94 12.29 3.68
C ARG A 81 -12.51 11.76 3.91
N MET A 82 -12.26 11.08 5.02
CA MET A 82 -10.95 10.47 5.26
C MET A 82 -10.67 9.34 4.26
N GLY A 83 -11.65 8.46 4.00
CA GLY A 83 -11.54 7.43 2.96
C GLY A 83 -11.23 8.02 1.57
N ASN A 84 -11.95 9.09 1.18
CA ASN A 84 -11.71 9.78 -0.09
C ASN A 84 -10.30 10.40 -0.17
N VAL A 85 -9.74 10.88 0.95
CA VAL A 85 -8.38 11.42 0.95
C VAL A 85 -7.36 10.30 0.76
N THR A 86 -7.56 9.13 1.39
CA THR A 86 -6.66 7.99 1.21
C THR A 86 -6.67 7.44 -0.22
N GLU A 87 -7.84 7.37 -0.87
CA GLU A 87 -7.93 6.96 -2.27
C GLU A 87 -7.25 7.97 -3.21
N ARG A 88 -7.48 9.28 -3.03
CA ARG A 88 -6.76 10.30 -3.80
C ARG A 88 -5.23 10.26 -3.66
N ILE A 89 -4.72 9.79 -2.51
CA ILE A 89 -3.28 9.59 -2.32
C ILE A 89 -2.81 8.36 -3.10
N ALA A 90 -3.60 7.28 -3.12
CA ALA A 90 -3.32 6.09 -3.92
C ALA A 90 -3.33 6.41 -5.42
N ASP A 91 -4.35 7.11 -5.92
CA ASP A 91 -4.42 7.59 -7.30
C ASP A 91 -3.17 8.35 -7.72
N ALA A 92 -2.74 9.31 -6.88
CA ALA A 92 -1.54 10.09 -7.14
C ALA A 92 -0.27 9.23 -7.17
N ALA A 93 -0.18 8.19 -6.33
CA ALA A 93 0.92 7.24 -6.39
C ALA A 93 0.90 6.43 -7.70
N SER A 94 -0.27 6.03 -8.16
CA SER A 94 -0.46 5.33 -9.43
C SER A 94 -0.11 6.21 -10.63
N GLU A 95 -0.46 7.49 -10.61
CA GLU A 95 -0.04 8.47 -11.63
C GLU A 95 1.49 8.60 -11.70
N ILE A 96 2.18 8.61 -10.55
CA ILE A 96 3.66 8.62 -10.50
C ILE A 96 4.23 7.33 -11.11
N ALA A 97 3.68 6.17 -10.73
CA ALA A 97 4.13 4.87 -11.23
C ALA A 97 3.88 4.72 -12.74
N GLU A 98 2.79 5.27 -13.26
CA GLU A 98 2.44 5.19 -14.68
C GLU A 98 3.49 5.87 -15.58
N VAL A 99 4.16 6.92 -15.08
CA VAL A 99 5.25 7.59 -15.81
C VAL A 99 6.38 6.59 -16.15
N VAL A 100 6.68 5.68 -15.24
CA VAL A 100 7.71 4.64 -15.42
C VAL A 100 7.26 3.66 -16.51
N LEU A 101 6.02 3.15 -16.42
CA LEU A 101 5.48 2.14 -17.34
C LEU A 101 5.28 2.65 -18.77
N ARG A 102 5.06 3.96 -18.96
CA ARG A 102 4.92 4.56 -20.29
C ARG A 102 6.23 4.54 -21.12
N GLY A 103 7.38 4.26 -20.50
CA GLY A 103 8.64 3.97 -21.20
C GLY A 103 9.22 5.15 -22.01
N GLY A 104 8.81 6.39 -21.72
CA GLY A 104 9.41 7.58 -22.30
C GLY A 104 10.78 7.87 -21.66
N GLU A 105 11.68 8.53 -22.39
CA GLU A 105 12.91 9.02 -21.77
C GLU A 105 12.56 9.98 -20.63
N PRO A 106 12.98 9.69 -19.38
CA PRO A 106 12.78 10.62 -18.28
C PRO A 106 13.41 11.96 -18.62
N HIS A 107 12.87 13.05 -18.07
CA HIS A 107 13.57 14.33 -18.14
C HIS A 107 15.03 14.13 -17.66
N PRO A 108 16.06 14.72 -18.30
CA PRO A 108 17.47 14.43 -18.00
C PRO A 108 17.85 14.47 -16.50
N ILE A 109 17.17 15.31 -15.71
CA ILE A 109 17.33 15.37 -14.25
C ILE A 109 16.99 14.03 -13.58
N LEU A 110 15.89 13.37 -13.98
CA LEU A 110 15.50 12.06 -13.46
C LEU A 110 16.51 10.99 -13.89
N SER A 111 16.98 11.03 -15.15
CA SER A 111 18.01 10.11 -15.63
C SER A 111 19.31 10.21 -14.86
N MET A 112 19.72 11.42 -14.45
CA MET A 112 20.89 11.63 -13.60
C MET A 112 20.70 11.02 -12.22
N VAL A 113 19.52 11.20 -11.60
CA VAL A 113 19.20 10.61 -10.30
C VAL A 113 19.18 9.08 -10.35
N ILE A 114 18.63 8.50 -11.43
CA ILE A 114 18.61 7.05 -11.64
C ILE A 114 20.03 6.50 -11.87
N GLN A 115 20.87 7.20 -12.65
CA GLN A 115 22.26 6.77 -12.90
C GLN A 115 23.15 6.84 -11.65
N ASP A 116 22.91 7.82 -10.78
CA ASP A 116 23.62 7.98 -9.50
C ASP A 116 23.06 7.04 -8.41
N ALA A 117 21.96 6.31 -8.66
CA ALA A 117 21.42 5.36 -7.70
C ALA A 117 22.34 4.14 -7.59
N GLU A 118 23.08 4.04 -6.48
CA GLU A 118 23.89 2.87 -6.13
C GLU A 118 23.05 1.67 -5.64
N GLU A 119 21.73 1.86 -5.51
CA GLU A 119 20.79 0.89 -4.99
C GLU A 119 20.00 0.20 -6.12
N THR A 120 19.59 -1.05 -5.89
CA THR A 120 18.73 -1.81 -6.82
C THR A 120 17.56 -2.42 -6.06
N VAL A 121 16.48 -2.75 -6.79
CA VAL A 121 15.33 -3.48 -6.25
C VAL A 121 15.12 -4.75 -7.04
N GLU A 122 14.91 -5.84 -6.29
CA GLU A 122 14.66 -7.16 -6.86
C GLU A 122 13.44 -7.82 -6.23
N ARG A 123 12.71 -8.59 -7.04
CA ARG A 123 11.60 -9.43 -6.57
C ARG A 123 12.13 -10.83 -6.27
N VAL A 124 11.91 -11.30 -5.04
CA VAL A 124 12.22 -12.67 -4.62
C VAL A 124 10.96 -13.41 -4.20
N THR A 125 10.77 -14.63 -4.71
CA THR A 125 9.71 -15.54 -4.27
C THR A 125 10.26 -16.52 -3.24
N VAL A 126 9.70 -16.51 -2.02
CA VAL A 126 10.07 -17.46 -0.96
C VAL A 126 9.35 -18.78 -1.16
N SER A 127 10.09 -19.83 -1.53
CA SER A 127 9.56 -21.19 -1.68
C SER A 127 9.35 -21.87 -0.33
N LYS A 128 8.59 -22.98 -0.32
CA LYS A 128 8.35 -23.78 0.91
C LYS A 128 9.63 -24.36 1.52
N ASP A 129 10.62 -24.66 0.68
CA ASP A 129 11.90 -25.23 1.08
C ASP A 129 12.96 -24.17 1.38
N SER A 130 12.58 -22.88 1.34
CA SER A 130 13.49 -21.77 1.61
C SER A 130 13.94 -21.78 3.08
N PRO A 131 15.22 -21.50 3.39
CA PRO A 131 15.71 -21.42 4.76
C PRO A 131 14.96 -20.39 5.62
N VAL A 132 14.40 -19.35 5.01
CA VAL A 132 13.66 -18.28 5.69
C VAL A 132 12.14 -18.52 5.73
N ALA A 133 11.67 -19.63 5.15
CA ALA A 133 10.25 -19.97 5.16
C ALA A 133 9.73 -20.17 6.59
N GLY A 134 8.64 -19.49 6.94
CA GLY A 134 8.04 -19.55 8.28
C GLY A 134 8.77 -18.75 9.37
N MET A 135 9.89 -18.10 9.04
CA MET A 135 10.60 -17.22 9.97
C MET A 135 9.96 -15.83 10.03
N THR A 136 10.13 -15.15 11.17
CA THR A 136 9.91 -13.71 11.26
C THR A 136 11.06 -12.95 10.58
N LEU A 137 10.83 -11.72 10.13
CA LEU A 137 11.90 -10.89 9.54
C LEU A 137 13.10 -10.72 10.48
N LYS A 138 12.83 -10.58 11.79
CA LYS A 138 13.86 -10.50 12.83
C LYS A 138 14.74 -11.76 12.90
N GLN A 139 14.15 -12.93 12.71
CA GLN A 139 14.91 -14.20 12.70
C GLN A 139 15.65 -14.40 11.39
N ALA A 140 15.07 -13.96 10.27
CA ALA A 140 15.66 -14.12 8.95
C ALA A 140 16.88 -13.21 8.74
N GLN A 141 17.00 -12.11 9.50
CA GLN A 141 18.14 -11.18 9.48
C GLN A 141 18.58 -10.77 8.06
N ILE A 142 17.62 -10.58 7.15
CA ILE A 142 17.90 -10.38 5.71
C ILE A 142 18.86 -9.22 5.49
N ALA A 143 18.67 -8.10 6.19
CA ALA A 143 19.53 -6.93 6.07
C ALA A 143 20.98 -7.22 6.54
N ASP A 144 21.14 -7.94 7.65
CA ASP A 144 22.46 -8.26 8.20
C ASP A 144 23.21 -9.29 7.33
N GLU A 145 22.50 -10.29 6.81
CA GLU A 145 23.08 -11.40 6.05
C GLU A 145 23.31 -11.07 4.56
N THR A 146 22.51 -10.18 3.98
CA THR A 146 22.54 -9.91 2.54
C THR A 146 22.81 -8.46 2.16
N GLY A 147 22.72 -7.52 3.10
CA GLY A 147 22.74 -6.08 2.81
C GLY A 147 21.44 -5.55 2.17
N MET A 148 20.47 -6.42 1.87
CA MET A 148 19.21 -6.05 1.24
C MET A 148 18.14 -5.72 2.27
N TRP A 149 17.37 -4.67 2.01
CA TRP A 149 16.25 -4.26 2.85
C TRP A 149 14.93 -4.72 2.22
N VAL A 150 14.04 -5.29 3.04
CA VAL A 150 12.71 -5.68 2.56
C VAL A 150 11.86 -4.42 2.47
N LEU A 151 11.46 -4.03 1.26
CA LEU A 151 10.56 -2.89 1.03
C LEU A 151 9.11 -3.24 1.39
N PHE A 152 8.62 -4.36 0.85
CA PHE A 152 7.28 -4.86 1.12
C PHE A 152 7.23 -6.38 0.98
N ILE A 153 6.17 -6.98 1.53
CA ILE A 153 5.86 -8.40 1.36
C ILE A 153 4.49 -8.52 0.74
N ARG A 154 4.39 -9.25 -0.37
CA ARG A 154 3.11 -9.63 -0.97
C ARG A 154 2.73 -11.07 -0.62
N ARG A 155 1.52 -11.28 -0.11
CA ARG A 155 0.91 -12.59 0.13
C ARG A 155 -0.47 -12.65 -0.54
N GLY A 156 -0.53 -13.26 -1.71
CA GLY A 156 -1.74 -13.21 -2.55
C GLY A 156 -2.06 -11.76 -2.90
N THR A 157 -3.24 -11.29 -2.49
CA THR A 157 -3.74 -9.93 -2.71
C THR A 157 -3.49 -8.98 -1.53
N HIS A 158 -2.57 -9.33 -0.63
CA HIS A 158 -2.23 -8.50 0.53
C HIS A 158 -0.79 -8.04 0.46
N TRP A 159 -0.59 -6.73 0.57
CA TRP A 159 0.71 -6.10 0.70
C TRP A 159 0.93 -5.70 2.15
N MET A 160 2.14 -5.90 2.64
CA MET A 160 2.51 -5.59 4.02
C MET A 160 3.82 -4.84 4.02
N ARG A 161 3.82 -3.70 4.71
CA ARG A 161 5.04 -3.00 5.09
C ARG A 161 5.72 -3.75 6.24
N PRO A 162 7.00 -4.13 6.11
CA PRO A 162 7.80 -4.60 7.23
C PRO A 162 7.80 -3.58 8.35
N LYS A 163 7.48 -4.03 9.57
CA LYS A 163 7.72 -3.22 10.75
C LYS A 163 9.19 -3.36 11.15
N PRO A 164 9.90 -2.26 11.44
CA PRO A 164 11.28 -2.31 11.91
C PRO A 164 11.41 -3.07 13.24
#